data_AF-A0A228PZZ9-F1
#
_entry.id   AF-A0A228PZZ9-F1
#
_cell.length_a   1.000
_cell.length_b   1.000
_cell.length_c   1.000
_cell.angle_alpha   90.00
_cell.angle_beta   90.00
_cell.angle_gamma   90.00
#
_symmetry.space_group_name_H-M   'P 1'
#
loop_
_entity.id
_entity.type
_entity.pdbx_description
1 polymer ?
#
loop_
_entity_poly.entity_id
_entity_poly.type
_entity_poly.pdbx_seq_one_letter_code
_entity_poly.pdbx_strand_id
1 'polypeptide(L)'
;MKVQVVGHGDEEGGTLGDANARKLAQQIEQVKGRLGEEAEVSKVALVGCKTACGTEDQPSLKQQVQAALAKQGTEVGEVKGRDDYVKVEQNGNKNDTHATDPEALPKTGYSVVDPEKQLLKNAIAKLNNGTLIVGESHGSPASRELILRLIDEGKISKVFLEIPHAYQDAVLPPGKGKGWIETSEWKENKSMLNDMLRGSEYDNPVKLTDIIEKSLEKGVNVYFADANGGYGTHPRVMHSRNKEFAQHYMDNSVPNEPGAIILIGDDHLKDTKVDRSAESSESGVIRRRPKESSGWDSLQTCCALPAEQVLRLKTIVDAVGEPELDWD
;
A
#
# COMPACT_ATOMS: atom_id res chain seq x y z
N MET A 1 -15.11 28.46 -5.48
CA MET A 1 -15.48 27.02 -5.37
C MET A 1 -15.86 26.65 -3.96
N LYS A 2 -16.52 25.50 -3.77
CA LYS A 2 -16.87 24.96 -2.45
C LYS A 2 -16.10 23.69 -2.16
N VAL A 3 -15.47 23.61 -1.00
CA VAL A 3 -14.87 22.39 -0.44
C VAL A 3 -15.83 21.79 0.59
N GLN A 4 -16.06 20.48 0.54
CA GLN A 4 -16.82 19.76 1.55
C GLN A 4 -15.90 18.73 2.19
N VAL A 5 -15.71 18.83 3.49
CA VAL A 5 -14.96 17.84 4.26
C VAL A 5 -15.98 17.00 5.00
N VAL A 6 -15.94 15.68 4.82
CA VAL A 6 -16.93 14.74 5.33
C VAL A 6 -16.26 13.77 6.29
N GLY A 7 -16.87 13.55 7.45
CA GLY A 7 -16.37 12.62 8.46
C GLY A 7 -17.26 12.56 9.69
N HIS A 8 -16.93 11.68 10.62
CA HIS A 8 -17.56 11.67 11.94
C HIS A 8 -17.13 12.90 12.73
N GLY A 9 -18.08 13.68 13.22
CA GLY A 9 -17.79 14.81 14.09
C GLY A 9 -17.68 14.36 15.54
N ASP A 10 -16.62 14.80 16.21
CA ASP A 10 -16.37 14.59 17.62
C ASP A 10 -16.31 15.97 18.30
N GLU A 11 -17.37 16.30 19.02
CA GLU A 11 -17.53 17.57 19.74
C GLU A 11 -16.51 17.72 20.86
N GLU A 12 -16.25 16.64 21.62
CA GLU A 12 -15.36 16.65 22.77
C GLU A 12 -13.89 16.74 22.34
N GLY A 13 -13.48 15.91 21.38
CA GLY A 13 -12.13 15.94 20.82
C GLY A 13 -11.89 17.09 19.84
N GLY A 14 -12.94 17.76 19.38
CA GLY A 14 -12.85 18.82 18.37
C GLY A 14 -12.26 18.30 17.05
N THR A 15 -12.75 17.16 16.56
CA THR A 15 -12.25 16.54 15.32
C THR A 15 -13.34 16.20 14.32
N LEU A 16 -12.94 16.03 13.06
CA LEU A 16 -13.78 15.51 11.98
C LEU A 16 -13.04 14.38 11.27
N GLY A 17 -13.52 13.14 11.42
CA GLY A 17 -12.82 11.95 10.94
C GLY A 17 -11.40 11.86 11.50
N ASP A 18 -11.27 12.05 12.82
CA ASP A 18 -10.01 12.09 13.57
C ASP A 18 -9.03 13.21 13.16
N ALA A 19 -9.44 14.12 12.28
CA ALA A 19 -8.66 15.28 11.89
C ALA A 19 -9.04 16.50 12.74
N ASN A 20 -8.05 17.06 13.45
CA ASN A 20 -8.19 18.33 14.14
C ASN A 20 -8.14 19.52 13.18
N ALA A 21 -8.45 20.71 13.69
CA ALA A 21 -8.51 21.95 12.89
C ALA A 21 -7.24 22.26 12.09
N ARG A 22 -6.05 21.99 12.63
CA ARG A 22 -4.77 22.23 11.93
C ARG A 22 -4.64 21.31 10.73
N LYS A 23 -4.92 20.02 10.92
CA LYS A 23 -4.86 19.01 9.85
C LYS A 23 -5.88 19.30 8.75
N LEU A 24 -7.10 19.69 9.13
CA LEU A 24 -8.15 20.09 8.20
C LEU A 24 -7.75 21.32 7.37
N ALA A 25 -7.17 22.35 8.00
CA ALA A 25 -6.71 23.54 7.29
C ALA A 25 -5.59 23.21 6.27
N GLN A 26 -4.63 22.37 6.66
CA GLN A 26 -3.58 21.88 5.76
C GLN A 26 -4.14 21.10 4.57
N GLN A 27 -5.16 20.26 4.78
CA GLN A 27 -5.81 19.53 3.70
C GLN A 27 -6.56 20.46 2.74
N ILE A 28 -7.24 21.48 3.26
CA ILE A 28 -7.92 22.50 2.45
C ILE A 28 -6.91 23.29 1.60
N GLU A 29 -5.77 23.65 2.18
CA GLU A 29 -4.66 24.31 1.47
C GLU A 29 -4.09 23.42 0.35
N GLN A 30 -3.87 22.13 0.63
CA GLN A 30 -3.42 21.18 -0.39
C GLN A 30 -4.41 21.04 -1.55
N VAL A 31 -5.72 21.01 -1.26
CA VAL A 31 -6.76 21.00 -2.29
C VAL A 31 -6.69 22.28 -3.12
N LYS A 32 -6.57 23.45 -2.48
CA LYS A 32 -6.41 24.73 -3.20
C LYS A 32 -5.17 24.71 -4.10
N GLY A 33 -4.02 24.27 -3.59
CA GLY A 33 -2.76 24.19 -4.34
C GLY A 33 -2.84 23.27 -5.57
N ARG A 34 -3.60 22.16 -5.49
CA ARG A 34 -3.83 21.27 -6.64
C ARG A 34 -4.75 21.88 -7.70
N LEU A 35 -5.64 22.78 -7.31
CA LEU A 35 -6.60 23.44 -8.22
C LEU A 35 -6.02 24.71 -8.87
N GLY A 36 -4.85 25.16 -8.43
CA GLY A 36 -4.13 26.33 -8.97
C GLY A 36 -4.22 27.57 -8.07
N GLU A 37 -3.25 28.48 -8.18
CA GLU A 37 -3.17 29.68 -7.31
C GLU A 37 -4.36 30.64 -7.49
N GLU A 38 -4.95 30.68 -8.68
CA GLU A 38 -6.13 31.51 -9.00
C GLU A 38 -7.45 30.93 -8.45
N ALA A 39 -7.39 29.74 -7.87
CA ALA A 39 -8.58 28.98 -7.49
C ALA A 39 -9.13 29.48 -6.13
N GLU A 40 -10.16 30.32 -6.16
CA GLU A 40 -10.77 30.88 -4.95
C GLU A 40 -11.69 29.89 -4.23
N VAL A 41 -11.44 29.64 -2.94
CA VAL A 41 -12.33 28.83 -2.08
C VAL A 41 -13.34 29.75 -1.40
N SER A 42 -14.51 29.89 -2.00
CA SER A 42 -15.58 30.74 -1.45
C SER A 42 -16.24 30.12 -0.22
N LYS A 43 -16.16 28.80 -0.05
CA LYS A 43 -16.79 28.10 1.08
C LYS A 43 -16.15 26.77 1.43
N VAL A 44 -16.00 26.51 2.72
CA VAL A 44 -15.69 25.20 3.30
C VAL A 44 -16.90 24.75 4.12
N ALA A 45 -17.39 23.54 3.86
CA ALA A 45 -18.45 22.92 4.67
C ALA A 45 -17.88 21.70 5.40
N LEU A 46 -17.92 21.75 6.73
CA LEU A 46 -17.62 20.63 7.63
C LEU A 46 -18.90 19.81 7.79
N VAL A 47 -18.93 18.64 7.13
CA VAL A 47 -20.07 17.74 7.08
C VAL A 47 -19.81 16.59 8.05
N GLY A 48 -20.10 16.88 9.32
CA GLY A 48 -20.08 15.93 10.43
C GLY A 48 -20.92 16.50 11.57
N CYS A 49 -21.41 15.60 12.43
CA CYS A 49 -22.27 15.97 13.55
C CYS A 49 -21.58 16.99 14.46
N LYS A 50 -22.32 18.01 14.90
CA LYS A 50 -21.89 18.95 15.95
C LYS A 50 -20.55 19.67 15.72
N THR A 51 -20.12 19.82 14.48
CA THR A 51 -18.86 20.52 14.11
C THR A 51 -18.89 22.03 14.36
N ALA A 52 -20.06 22.62 14.60
CA ALA A 52 -20.23 24.02 15.02
C ALA A 52 -20.48 24.18 16.52
N CYS A 53 -20.55 23.09 17.28
CA CYS A 53 -20.66 23.12 18.73
C CYS A 53 -19.28 23.30 19.36
N GLY A 54 -19.18 24.24 20.30
CA GLY A 54 -18.03 24.38 21.19
C GLY A 54 -18.45 24.06 22.62
N THR A 55 -17.48 23.82 23.48
CA THR A 55 -17.69 23.67 24.92
C THR A 55 -17.36 24.99 25.63
N GLU A 56 -17.59 25.08 26.94
CA GLU A 56 -17.17 26.25 27.73
C GLU A 56 -15.63 26.46 27.67
N ASP A 57 -14.88 25.36 27.55
CA ASP A 57 -13.41 25.36 27.56
C ASP A 57 -12.77 25.40 26.17
N GLN A 58 -13.52 25.09 25.11
CA GLN A 58 -12.97 24.96 23.76
C GLN A 58 -13.90 25.53 22.67
N PRO A 59 -13.39 26.35 21.75
CA PRO A 59 -14.17 26.80 20.59
C PRO A 59 -14.58 25.63 19.69
N SER A 60 -15.66 25.80 18.94
CA SER A 60 -16.13 24.80 17.98
C SER A 60 -15.08 24.46 16.92
N LEU A 61 -15.14 23.26 16.35
CA LEU A 61 -14.26 22.87 15.25
C LEU A 61 -14.34 23.85 14.07
N LYS A 62 -15.54 24.33 13.73
CA LYS A 62 -15.76 25.40 12.75
C LYS A 62 -14.89 26.63 13.04
N GLN A 63 -14.92 27.14 14.27
CA GLN A 63 -14.14 28.31 14.68
C GLN A 63 -12.64 28.03 14.65
N GLN A 64 -12.23 26.85 15.12
CA GLN A 64 -10.83 26.45 15.10
C GLN A 64 -10.27 26.33 13.68
N VAL A 65 -11.02 25.74 12.74
CA VAL A 65 -10.64 25.64 11.32
C VAL A 65 -10.53 27.02 10.68
N GLN A 66 -11.50 27.91 10.95
CA GLN A 66 -11.43 29.30 10.46
C GLN A 66 -10.16 30.01 10.94
N ALA A 67 -9.80 29.85 12.23
CA ALA A 67 -8.60 30.44 12.80
C ALA A 67 -7.31 29.82 12.22
N ALA A 68 -7.30 28.50 12.00
CA ALA A 68 -6.16 27.80 11.42
C ALA A 68 -5.90 28.20 9.96
N LEU A 69 -6.95 28.33 9.15
CA LEU A 69 -6.86 28.81 7.76
C LEU A 69 -6.31 30.25 7.70
N ALA A 70 -6.84 31.14 8.55
CA ALA A 70 -6.36 32.51 8.64
C ALA A 70 -4.88 32.59 9.06
N LYS A 71 -4.47 31.78 10.05
CA LYS A 71 -3.07 31.70 10.50
C LYS A 71 -2.12 31.19 9.41
N GLN A 72 -2.60 30.33 8.53
CA GLN A 72 -1.83 29.78 7.39
C GLN A 72 -1.84 30.71 6.17
N GLY A 73 -2.61 31.80 6.17
CA GLY A 73 -2.76 32.67 5.01
C GLY A 73 -3.62 32.07 3.89
N THR A 74 -4.39 31.01 4.18
CA THR A 74 -5.32 30.43 3.21
C THR A 74 -6.65 31.19 3.28
N GLU A 75 -6.88 32.05 2.28
CA GLU A 75 -8.14 32.79 2.18
C GLU A 75 -9.31 31.87 1.82
N VAL A 76 -10.34 31.89 2.68
CA VAL A 76 -11.61 31.18 2.51
C VAL A 76 -12.75 32.14 2.86
N GLY A 77 -13.74 32.25 1.97
CA GLY A 77 -14.87 33.17 2.18
C GLY A 77 -15.74 32.83 3.40
N GLU A 78 -16.02 31.55 3.63
CA GLU A 78 -16.84 31.09 4.76
C GLU A 78 -16.50 29.65 5.16
N VAL A 79 -16.37 29.37 6.48
CA VAL A 79 -16.42 28.00 7.02
C VAL A 79 -17.79 27.76 7.67
N LYS A 80 -18.51 26.72 7.24
CA LYS A 80 -19.76 26.26 7.86
C LYS A 80 -19.55 24.91 8.54
N GLY A 81 -20.01 24.79 9.78
CA GLY A 81 -20.20 23.51 10.47
C GLY A 81 -21.68 23.20 10.69
N ARG A 82 -21.96 22.17 11.49
CA ARG A 82 -23.31 21.74 11.89
C ARG A 82 -23.47 21.83 13.39
N ASP A 83 -24.58 22.39 13.84
CA ASP A 83 -24.92 22.51 15.27
C ASP A 83 -25.52 21.21 15.83
N ASP A 84 -25.91 20.27 14.97
CA ASP A 84 -26.57 19.04 15.37
C ASP A 84 -26.11 17.84 14.52
N TYR A 85 -26.69 16.67 14.75
CA TYR A 85 -26.47 15.48 13.95
C TYR A 85 -26.88 15.70 12.50
N VAL A 86 -26.08 15.20 11.57
CA VAL A 86 -26.33 15.30 10.13
C VAL A 86 -26.24 13.92 9.50
N LYS A 87 -27.19 13.62 8.61
CA LYS A 87 -27.09 12.50 7.68
C LYS A 87 -26.97 13.00 6.26
N VAL A 88 -26.27 12.23 5.44
CA VAL A 88 -26.16 12.48 3.99
C VAL A 88 -26.92 11.38 3.28
N GLU A 89 -27.95 11.76 2.53
CA GLU A 89 -28.74 10.83 1.73
C GLU A 89 -27.99 10.39 0.46
N GLN A 90 -28.47 9.32 -0.17
CA GLN A 90 -27.90 8.76 -1.39
C GLN A 90 -27.79 9.77 -2.55
N ASN A 91 -28.70 10.73 -2.61
CA ASN A 91 -28.69 11.83 -3.60
C ASN A 91 -27.73 12.99 -3.22
N GLY A 92 -26.97 12.86 -2.12
CA GLY A 92 -26.04 13.88 -1.63
C GLY A 92 -26.67 14.99 -0.77
N ASN A 93 -27.99 14.94 -0.55
CA ASN A 93 -28.70 15.88 0.32
C ASN A 93 -28.32 15.68 1.78
N LYS A 94 -28.24 16.78 2.53
CA LYS A 94 -27.84 16.77 3.93
C LYS A 94 -29.04 17.13 4.79
N ASN A 95 -29.52 16.18 5.56
CA ASN A 95 -30.66 16.36 6.43
C ASN A 95 -30.20 16.29 7.89
N ASP A 96 -30.87 17.08 8.73
CA ASP A 96 -30.67 16.98 10.17
C ASP A 96 -31.22 15.62 10.64
N THR A 97 -30.54 15.01 11.59
CA THR A 97 -30.92 13.70 12.16
C THR A 97 -30.73 13.75 13.67
N HIS A 98 -30.77 12.60 14.34
CA HIS A 98 -30.55 12.48 15.77
C HIS A 98 -29.84 11.16 16.09
N ALA A 99 -29.22 11.08 17.27
CA ALA A 99 -28.32 9.98 17.65
C ALA A 99 -28.92 8.56 17.54
N THR A 100 -30.25 8.44 17.61
CA THR A 100 -30.97 7.16 17.60
C THR A 100 -31.74 6.92 16.30
N ASP A 101 -31.60 7.75 15.27
CA ASP A 101 -32.28 7.53 13.99
C ASP A 101 -31.67 6.27 13.33
N PRO A 102 -32.45 5.19 13.15
CA PRO A 102 -31.95 3.95 12.55
C PRO A 102 -31.58 4.11 11.07
N GLU A 103 -31.92 5.25 10.47
CA GLU A 103 -31.54 5.68 9.12
C GLU A 103 -30.59 6.91 9.15
N ALA A 104 -30.03 7.27 10.32
CA ALA A 104 -28.97 8.28 10.43
C ALA A 104 -27.73 7.86 9.66
N LEU A 105 -27.45 6.55 9.68
CA LEU A 105 -26.49 5.93 8.80
C LEU A 105 -27.26 5.48 7.56
N PRO A 106 -26.79 5.83 6.34
CA PRO A 106 -27.36 5.24 5.15
C PRO A 106 -27.36 3.71 5.33
N LYS A 107 -28.52 3.07 5.15
CA LYS A 107 -28.60 1.62 4.93
C LYS A 107 -27.88 1.39 3.61
N THR A 108 -26.58 1.19 3.69
CA THR A 108 -25.66 1.22 2.56
C THR A 108 -25.90 -0.02 1.69
N GLY A 109 -26.86 0.10 0.77
CA GLY A 109 -26.89 -0.69 -0.47
C GLY A 109 -25.73 -0.30 -1.41
N TYR A 110 -24.97 0.74 -1.08
CA TYR A 110 -23.67 1.07 -1.66
C TYR A 110 -22.58 0.66 -0.69
N SER A 111 -21.79 -0.35 -1.05
CA SER A 111 -20.61 -0.73 -0.28
C SER A 111 -19.74 0.51 -0.09
N VAL A 112 -19.59 1.00 1.15
CA VAL A 112 -18.36 1.69 1.51
C VAL A 112 -17.28 0.67 1.15
N VAL A 113 -16.55 0.94 0.07
CA VAL A 113 -15.41 0.11 -0.30
C VAL A 113 -14.41 0.37 0.81
N ASP A 114 -14.46 -0.47 1.85
CA ASP A 114 -13.39 -0.56 2.83
C ASP A 114 -12.13 -0.88 2.02
N PRO A 115 -11.21 0.09 1.86
CA PRO A 115 -10.07 -0.06 0.96
C PRO A 115 -9.22 -1.26 1.36
N GLU A 116 -9.14 -1.57 2.65
CA GLU A 116 -8.41 -2.74 3.13
C GLU A 116 -9.11 -4.04 2.76
N LYS A 117 -10.43 -4.11 2.92
CA LYS A 117 -11.23 -5.27 2.54
C LYS A 117 -11.21 -5.50 1.04
N GLN A 118 -11.25 -4.43 0.25
CA GLN A 118 -11.18 -4.51 -1.21
C GLN A 118 -9.78 -4.89 -1.68
N LEU A 119 -8.73 -4.35 -1.07
CA LEU A 119 -7.35 -4.77 -1.31
C LEU A 119 -7.16 -6.25 -1.01
N LEU A 120 -7.64 -6.71 0.16
CA LEU A 120 -7.58 -8.11 0.54
C LEU A 120 -8.35 -8.98 -0.45
N LYS A 121 -9.57 -8.59 -0.85
CA LYS A 121 -10.37 -9.31 -1.85
C LYS A 121 -9.66 -9.39 -3.20
N ASN A 122 -9.05 -8.30 -3.66
CA ASN A 122 -8.29 -8.27 -4.91
C ASN A 122 -7.05 -9.18 -4.83
N ALA A 123 -6.28 -9.09 -3.74
CA ALA A 123 -5.12 -9.96 -3.52
C ALA A 123 -5.50 -11.45 -3.49
N ILE A 124 -6.61 -11.80 -2.83
CA ILE A 124 -7.15 -13.17 -2.82
C ILE A 124 -7.55 -13.61 -4.23
N ALA A 125 -8.21 -12.75 -5.00
CA ALA A 125 -8.60 -13.07 -6.37
C ALA A 125 -7.37 -13.33 -7.25
N LYS A 126 -6.32 -12.52 -7.12
CA LYS A 126 -5.03 -12.72 -7.82
C LYS A 126 -4.36 -14.04 -7.41
N LEU A 127 -4.28 -14.32 -6.11
CA LEU A 127 -3.73 -15.58 -5.57
C LEU A 127 -4.49 -16.83 -6.04
N ASN A 128 -5.82 -16.75 -6.20
CA ASN A 128 -6.60 -17.87 -6.74
C ASN A 128 -6.29 -18.12 -8.23
N ASN A 129 -5.88 -17.08 -8.95
CA ASN A 129 -5.57 -17.15 -10.38
C ASN A 129 -4.07 -17.40 -10.66
N GLY A 130 -3.22 -17.43 -9.64
CA GLY A 130 -1.80 -17.72 -9.79
C GLY A 130 -0.91 -17.14 -8.71
N THR A 131 0.36 -16.94 -9.06
CA THR A 131 1.35 -16.38 -8.13
C THR A 131 1.21 -14.87 -8.05
N LEU A 132 0.95 -14.35 -6.86
CA LEU A 132 0.87 -12.90 -6.62
C LEU A 132 2.27 -12.33 -6.37
N ILE A 133 2.65 -11.28 -7.08
CA ILE A 133 3.86 -10.50 -6.79
C ILE A 133 3.46 -9.23 -6.06
N VAL A 134 3.97 -9.05 -4.85
CA VAL A 134 3.77 -7.85 -4.04
C VAL A 134 5.06 -7.03 -4.04
N GLY A 135 5.01 -5.85 -4.65
CA GLY A 135 6.07 -4.85 -4.56
C GLY A 135 6.07 -4.19 -3.18
N GLU A 136 7.24 -4.04 -2.57
CA GLU A 136 7.41 -3.28 -1.34
C GLU A 136 8.36 -2.09 -1.46
N SER A 137 8.04 -1.06 -0.69
CA SER A 137 9.01 -0.10 -0.21
C SER A 137 9.45 -0.56 1.17
N HIS A 138 10.75 -0.82 1.38
CA HIS A 138 11.22 -1.43 2.62
C HIS A 138 10.91 -0.58 3.87
N GLY A 139 10.60 0.71 3.75
CA GLY A 139 10.18 1.56 4.87
C GLY A 139 8.67 1.55 5.17
N SER A 140 7.85 0.86 4.38
CA SER A 140 6.39 0.83 4.53
C SER A 140 5.89 -0.54 5.00
N PRO A 141 5.02 -0.62 6.01
CA PRO A 141 4.51 -1.90 6.49
C PRO A 141 3.40 -2.48 5.59
N ALA A 142 2.79 -1.69 4.70
CA ALA A 142 1.56 -2.06 4.00
C ALA A 142 1.63 -3.41 3.26
N SER A 143 2.72 -3.67 2.53
CA SER A 143 2.91 -4.95 1.82
C SER A 143 3.02 -6.13 2.76
N ARG A 144 3.74 -5.95 3.87
CA ARG A 144 3.99 -6.99 4.87
C ARG A 144 2.74 -7.29 5.67
N GLU A 145 1.97 -6.26 6.05
CA GLU A 145 0.67 -6.40 6.71
C GLU A 145 -0.35 -7.13 5.84
N LEU A 146 -0.42 -6.81 4.54
CA LEU A 146 -1.27 -7.55 3.60
C LEU A 146 -0.91 -9.04 3.57
N ILE A 147 0.39 -9.35 3.48
CA ILE A 147 0.86 -10.75 3.45
C ILE A 147 0.51 -11.46 4.77
N LEU A 148 0.72 -10.84 5.92
CA LEU A 148 0.34 -11.41 7.22
C LEU A 148 -1.16 -11.73 7.29
N ARG A 149 -2.02 -10.84 6.79
CA ARG A 149 -3.46 -11.08 6.71
C ARG A 149 -3.80 -12.23 5.76
N LEU A 150 -3.15 -12.31 4.60
CA LEU A 150 -3.35 -13.40 3.63
C LEU A 150 -2.91 -14.77 4.19
N ILE A 151 -1.86 -14.78 5.02
CA ILE A 151 -1.44 -15.98 5.77
C ILE A 151 -2.51 -16.36 6.80
N ASP A 152 -3.09 -15.41 7.53
CA ASP A 152 -4.16 -15.67 8.48
C ASP A 152 -5.46 -16.20 7.83
N GLU A 153 -5.78 -15.71 6.64
CA GLU A 153 -6.90 -16.19 5.82
C GLU A 153 -6.66 -17.59 5.20
N GLY A 154 -5.47 -18.16 5.39
CA GLY A 154 -5.10 -19.47 4.85
C GLY A 154 -5.05 -19.52 3.32
N LYS A 155 -4.74 -18.39 2.68
CA LYS A 155 -4.75 -18.25 1.21
C LYS A 155 -3.39 -18.48 0.57
N ILE A 156 -2.34 -18.56 1.38
CA ILE A 156 -0.96 -18.71 0.93
C ILE A 156 -0.47 -20.11 1.27
N SER A 157 0.20 -20.76 0.32
CA SER A 157 0.90 -22.05 0.47
C SER A 157 2.42 -21.90 0.43
N LYS A 158 2.93 -20.86 -0.26
CA LYS A 158 4.36 -20.57 -0.42
C LYS A 158 4.64 -19.07 -0.40
N VAL A 159 5.70 -18.65 0.28
CA VAL A 159 6.22 -17.28 0.30
C VAL A 159 7.66 -17.28 -0.23
N PHE A 160 7.94 -16.42 -1.20
CA PHE A 160 9.27 -16.17 -1.74
C PHE A 160 9.73 -14.76 -1.33
N LEU A 161 10.89 -14.67 -0.69
CA LEU A 161 11.40 -13.43 -0.09
C LEU A 161 12.68 -12.96 -0.78
N GLU A 162 12.85 -11.64 -0.84
CA GLU A 162 14.10 -10.96 -1.22
C GLU A 162 15.19 -11.11 -0.16
N ILE A 163 15.55 -12.35 0.14
CA ILE A 163 16.65 -12.71 1.04
C ILE A 163 17.59 -13.60 0.23
N PRO A 164 18.93 -13.42 0.32
CA PRO A 164 19.85 -14.23 -0.45
C PRO A 164 19.68 -15.72 -0.13
N HIS A 165 19.52 -16.53 -1.18
CA HIS A 165 19.16 -17.93 -1.04
C HIS A 165 20.22 -18.77 -0.30
N ALA A 166 21.50 -18.35 -0.28
CA ALA A 166 22.53 -19.05 0.49
C ALA A 166 22.27 -19.09 2.00
N TYR A 167 21.41 -18.21 2.51
CA TYR A 167 21.04 -18.21 3.93
C TYR A 167 19.93 -19.20 4.27
N GLN A 168 19.25 -19.79 3.28
CA GLN A 168 18.07 -20.65 3.48
C GLN A 168 18.36 -21.75 4.49
N ASP A 169 19.33 -22.64 4.22
CA ASP A 169 19.56 -23.80 5.08
C ASP A 169 20.20 -23.45 6.43
N ALA A 170 20.99 -22.36 6.47
CA ALA A 170 21.67 -21.92 7.69
C ALA A 170 20.69 -21.27 8.69
N VAL A 171 19.70 -20.54 8.18
CA VAL A 171 18.77 -19.73 8.98
C VAL A 171 17.42 -20.41 9.13
N LEU A 172 16.94 -21.05 8.07
CA LEU A 172 15.64 -21.68 7.98
C LEU A 172 15.76 -23.10 7.39
N PRO A 173 16.39 -24.03 8.13
CA PRO A 173 16.61 -25.38 7.66
C PRO A 173 15.29 -26.09 7.33
N PRO A 174 15.32 -27.09 6.42
CA PRO A 174 14.12 -27.78 5.98
C PRO A 174 13.43 -28.54 7.12
N GLY A 175 12.11 -28.65 7.04
CA GLY A 175 11.29 -29.41 7.99
C GLY A 175 11.00 -28.70 9.32
N LYS A 176 11.39 -27.43 9.47
CA LYS A 176 10.99 -26.60 10.61
C LYS A 176 9.57 -26.04 10.43
N GLY A 177 8.88 -25.75 11.53
CA GLY A 177 7.49 -25.26 11.53
C GLY A 177 7.07 -24.73 12.91
N LYS A 178 5.77 -24.75 13.22
CA LYS A 178 5.20 -24.16 14.46
C LYS A 178 5.88 -24.55 15.78
N GLY A 179 6.36 -25.79 15.93
CA GLY A 179 7.05 -26.20 17.17
C GLY A 179 8.45 -25.58 17.32
N TRP A 180 9.06 -25.16 16.21
CA TRP A 180 10.43 -24.68 16.18
C TRP A 180 10.55 -23.18 16.47
N ILE A 181 9.55 -22.38 16.10
CA ILE A 181 9.55 -20.93 16.37
C ILE A 181 9.61 -20.58 17.87
N GLU A 182 9.24 -21.50 18.76
CA GLU A 182 9.32 -21.29 20.21
C GLU A 182 10.72 -21.61 20.79
N THR A 183 11.62 -22.16 19.99
CA THR A 183 12.95 -22.62 20.44
C THR A 183 13.97 -21.49 20.55
N SER A 184 15.04 -21.71 21.32
CA SER A 184 16.19 -20.79 21.35
C SER A 184 16.91 -20.71 20.00
N GLU A 185 16.95 -21.82 19.26
CA GLU A 185 17.54 -21.90 17.90
C GLU A 185 16.86 -20.89 16.97
N TRP A 186 15.52 -20.84 16.95
CA TRP A 186 14.82 -19.83 16.15
C TRP A 186 15.10 -18.41 16.63
N LYS A 187 15.15 -18.15 17.94
CA LYS A 187 15.44 -16.80 18.47
C LYS A 187 16.81 -16.29 18.01
N GLU A 188 17.82 -17.16 18.00
CA GLU A 188 19.16 -16.85 17.50
C GLU A 188 19.13 -16.57 15.98
N ASN A 189 18.47 -17.44 15.20
CA ASN A 189 18.35 -17.26 13.74
C ASN A 189 17.57 -16.00 13.36
N LYS A 190 16.49 -15.69 14.09
CA LYS A 190 15.70 -14.45 13.95
C LYS A 190 16.56 -13.22 14.24
N SER A 191 17.36 -13.24 15.29
CA SER A 191 18.28 -12.14 15.60
C SER A 191 19.28 -11.94 14.47
N MET A 192 19.89 -13.02 13.98
CA MET A 192 20.85 -12.96 12.88
C MET A 192 20.23 -12.41 11.58
N LEU A 193 19.01 -12.82 11.24
CA LEU A 193 18.26 -12.27 10.10
C LEU A 193 17.99 -10.77 10.27
N ASN A 194 17.49 -10.37 11.44
CA ASN A 194 17.18 -8.97 11.70
C ASN A 194 18.43 -8.09 11.65
N ASP A 195 19.57 -8.58 12.15
CA ASP A 195 20.85 -7.88 12.06
C ASP A 195 21.35 -7.77 10.62
N MET A 196 21.22 -8.83 9.83
CA MET A 196 21.58 -8.86 8.41
C MET A 196 20.74 -7.87 7.58
N LEU A 197 19.43 -7.82 7.85
CA LEU A 197 18.46 -6.99 7.12
C LEU A 197 18.31 -5.57 7.70
N ARG A 198 19.02 -5.27 8.81
CA ARG A 198 18.88 -4.00 9.54
C ARG A 198 19.06 -2.76 8.66
N GLY A 199 19.96 -2.83 7.67
CA GLY A 199 20.27 -1.73 6.77
C GLY A 199 19.16 -1.42 5.75
N SER A 200 18.34 -2.40 5.38
CA SER A 200 17.23 -2.24 4.44
C SER A 200 15.89 -2.00 5.12
N GLU A 201 15.71 -2.44 6.37
CA GLU A 201 14.40 -2.46 7.05
C GLU A 201 14.28 -1.54 8.27
N TYR A 202 15.22 -0.60 8.47
CA TYR A 202 15.35 0.15 9.71
C TYR A 202 14.02 0.76 10.20
N ASP A 203 13.29 1.41 9.31
CA ASP A 203 12.04 2.12 9.63
C ASP A 203 10.76 1.27 9.49
N ASN A 204 10.86 0.00 9.06
CA ASN A 204 9.67 -0.84 8.92
C ASN A 204 9.25 -1.42 10.27
N PRO A 205 8.03 -1.15 10.77
CA PRO A 205 7.57 -1.76 12.03
C PRO A 205 7.24 -3.25 11.88
N VAL A 206 7.05 -3.75 10.66
CA VAL A 206 6.80 -5.17 10.37
C VAL A 206 8.04 -5.74 9.67
N LYS A 207 8.71 -6.71 10.29
CA LYS A 207 9.95 -7.30 9.76
C LYS A 207 9.66 -8.48 8.84
N LEU A 208 10.59 -8.81 7.94
CA LEU A 208 10.47 -10.05 7.16
C LEU A 208 10.44 -11.29 8.07
N THR A 209 11.11 -11.25 9.22
CA THR A 209 11.04 -12.33 10.22
C THR A 209 9.62 -12.55 10.76
N ASP A 210 8.77 -11.52 10.81
CA ASP A 210 7.39 -11.67 11.28
C ASP A 210 6.55 -12.44 10.24
N ILE A 211 6.81 -12.23 8.95
CA ILE A 211 6.23 -13.02 7.86
C ILE A 211 6.71 -14.47 7.94
N ILE A 212 8.01 -14.68 8.20
CA ILE A 212 8.59 -16.03 8.33
C ILE A 212 7.93 -16.77 9.50
N GLU A 213 7.89 -16.18 10.70
CA GLU A 213 7.25 -16.80 11.87
C GLU A 213 5.81 -17.17 11.62
N LYS A 214 5.03 -16.21 11.08
CA LYS A 214 3.62 -16.43 10.78
C LYS A 214 3.43 -17.54 9.76
N SER A 215 4.28 -17.59 8.75
CA SER A 215 4.26 -18.64 7.72
C SER A 215 4.52 -20.01 8.35
N LEU A 216 5.56 -20.14 9.17
CA LEU A 216 5.90 -21.39 9.86
C LEU A 216 4.81 -21.82 10.84
N GLU A 217 4.16 -20.87 11.52
CA GLU A 217 3.03 -21.14 12.42
C GLU A 217 1.85 -21.78 11.66
N LYS A 218 1.58 -21.32 10.44
CA LYS A 218 0.47 -21.79 9.59
C LYS A 218 0.84 -22.93 8.64
N GLY A 219 2.10 -23.39 8.65
CA GLY A 219 2.58 -24.45 7.75
C GLY A 219 2.76 -23.99 6.30
N VAL A 220 3.00 -22.70 6.08
CA VAL A 220 3.33 -22.11 4.79
C VAL A 220 4.83 -22.28 4.54
N ASN A 221 5.19 -22.73 3.34
CA ASN A 221 6.60 -22.89 2.96
C ASN A 221 7.23 -21.52 2.66
N VAL A 222 8.47 -21.32 3.10
CA VAL A 222 9.19 -20.05 2.92
C VAL A 222 10.49 -20.30 2.19
N TYR A 223 10.73 -19.50 1.15
CA TYR A 223 11.91 -19.58 0.28
C TYR A 223 12.62 -18.24 0.21
N PHE A 224 13.93 -18.26 0.44
CA PHE A 224 14.84 -17.16 0.16
C PHE A 224 15.28 -17.32 -1.29
N ALA A 225 14.99 -16.33 -2.13
CA ALA A 225 15.17 -16.47 -3.58
C ALA A 225 16.17 -15.46 -4.16
N ASP A 226 16.60 -14.44 -3.43
CA ASP A 226 17.49 -13.43 -3.99
C ASP A 226 18.93 -13.93 -4.18
N ALA A 227 19.70 -13.21 -5.00
CA ALA A 227 21.05 -13.59 -5.38
C ALA A 227 22.09 -13.47 -4.26
N ASN A 228 23.12 -14.31 -4.33
CA ASN A 228 24.26 -14.24 -3.41
C ASN A 228 25.25 -13.15 -3.83
N GLY A 229 25.07 -11.94 -3.30
CA GLY A 229 26.02 -10.84 -3.46
C GLY A 229 25.73 -9.96 -4.67
N GLY A 230 25.50 -8.67 -4.37
CA GLY A 230 25.12 -7.67 -5.35
C GLY A 230 24.10 -6.73 -4.73
N TYR A 231 24.58 -5.71 -4.03
CA TYR A 231 23.71 -4.67 -3.48
C TYR A 231 23.64 -3.49 -4.44
N GLY A 232 22.44 -2.97 -4.66
CA GLY A 232 22.22 -1.73 -5.38
C GLY A 232 21.58 -1.89 -6.76
N THR A 233 21.27 -0.75 -7.35
CA THR A 233 20.36 -0.60 -8.51
C THR A 233 21.08 -0.61 -9.85
N HIS A 234 22.34 -1.04 -9.90
CA HIS A 234 23.09 -1.07 -11.16
C HIS A 234 22.43 -2.08 -12.13
N PRO A 235 22.16 -1.72 -13.40
CA PRO A 235 21.34 -2.54 -14.30
C PRO A 235 21.76 -4.01 -14.43
N ARG A 236 23.08 -4.26 -14.54
CA ARG A 236 23.61 -5.63 -14.60
C ARG A 236 23.37 -6.43 -13.32
N VAL A 237 23.48 -5.77 -12.17
CA VAL A 237 23.27 -6.41 -10.85
C VAL A 237 21.79 -6.73 -10.70
N MET A 238 20.91 -5.76 -10.96
CA MET A 238 19.45 -5.97 -10.91
C MET A 238 18.97 -7.06 -11.88
N HIS A 239 19.52 -7.10 -13.09
CA HIS A 239 19.16 -8.16 -14.03
C HIS A 239 19.60 -9.55 -13.55
N SER A 240 20.79 -9.65 -12.96
CA SER A 240 21.28 -10.91 -12.38
C SER A 240 20.40 -11.36 -11.20
N ARG A 241 20.09 -10.44 -10.27
CA ARG A 241 19.21 -10.70 -9.13
C ARG A 241 17.84 -11.19 -9.57
N ASN A 242 17.21 -10.52 -10.54
CA ASN A 242 15.91 -10.94 -11.07
C ASN A 242 15.94 -12.33 -11.71
N LYS A 243 17.02 -12.67 -12.42
CA LYS A 243 17.17 -13.99 -13.05
C LYS A 243 17.38 -15.10 -12.02
N GLU A 244 18.22 -14.85 -11.01
CA GLU A 244 18.49 -15.81 -9.95
C GLU A 244 17.24 -16.03 -9.08
N PHE A 245 16.53 -14.96 -8.72
CA PHE A 245 15.25 -15.04 -8.05
C PHE A 245 14.24 -15.85 -8.85
N ALA A 246 14.08 -15.54 -10.13
CA ALA A 246 13.16 -16.29 -10.99
C ALA A 246 13.53 -17.78 -11.06
N GLN A 247 14.82 -18.12 -11.10
CA GLN A 247 15.28 -19.51 -11.08
C GLN A 247 14.86 -20.21 -9.79
N HIS A 248 15.12 -19.61 -8.62
CA HIS A 248 14.71 -20.18 -7.32
C HIS A 248 13.20 -20.34 -7.20
N TYR A 249 12.44 -19.37 -7.71
CA TYR A 249 10.99 -19.48 -7.81
C TYR A 249 10.58 -20.69 -8.67
N MET A 250 11.12 -20.81 -9.90
CA MET A 250 10.80 -21.89 -10.83
C MET A 250 11.23 -23.28 -10.32
N ASP A 251 12.31 -23.37 -9.55
CA ASP A 251 12.78 -24.64 -8.96
C ASP A 251 11.86 -25.14 -7.83
N ASN A 252 11.13 -24.23 -7.19
CA ASN A 252 10.33 -24.51 -5.99
C ASN A 252 8.82 -24.28 -6.19
N SER A 253 8.39 -23.93 -7.41
CA SER A 253 6.98 -23.72 -7.73
C SER A 253 6.62 -24.23 -9.11
N VAL A 254 5.35 -24.54 -9.31
CA VAL A 254 4.83 -24.69 -10.68
C VAL A 254 4.65 -23.29 -11.31
N PRO A 255 4.76 -23.15 -12.64
CA PRO A 255 4.58 -21.85 -13.29
C PRO A 255 3.25 -21.20 -12.90
N ASN A 256 3.30 -19.96 -12.39
CA ASN A 256 2.14 -19.22 -11.92
C ASN A 256 1.29 -19.99 -10.89
N GLU A 257 1.94 -20.66 -9.92
CA GLU A 257 1.28 -21.43 -8.86
C GLU A 257 0.27 -20.62 -8.05
N PRO A 258 -1.02 -21.00 -8.03
CA PRO A 258 -2.01 -20.41 -7.14
C PRO A 258 -1.63 -20.58 -5.66
N GLY A 259 -1.82 -19.52 -4.88
CA GLY A 259 -1.44 -19.51 -3.47
C GLY A 259 0.05 -19.29 -3.20
N ALA A 260 0.89 -19.16 -4.22
CA ALA A 260 2.26 -18.68 -4.05
C ALA A 260 2.30 -17.15 -4.05
N ILE A 261 3.15 -16.56 -3.21
CA ILE A 261 3.36 -15.12 -3.15
C ILE A 261 4.85 -14.78 -3.21
N ILE A 262 5.19 -13.75 -3.98
CA ILE A 262 6.54 -13.18 -4.07
C ILE A 262 6.50 -11.80 -3.43
N LEU A 263 7.33 -11.57 -2.40
CA LEU A 263 7.56 -10.25 -1.82
C LEU A 263 8.93 -9.74 -2.27
N ILE A 264 8.94 -8.60 -2.97
CA ILE A 264 10.14 -8.05 -3.59
C ILE A 264 10.12 -6.53 -3.56
N GLY A 265 11.29 -5.90 -3.44
CA GLY A 265 11.47 -4.45 -3.54
C GLY A 265 11.00 -3.91 -4.90
N ASP A 266 10.38 -2.73 -4.87
CA ASP A 266 9.71 -2.12 -6.04
C ASP A 266 10.63 -1.91 -7.26
N ASP A 267 11.94 -1.80 -7.04
CA ASP A 267 12.97 -1.67 -8.08
C ASP A 267 13.09 -2.91 -8.97
N HIS A 268 12.84 -4.10 -8.41
CA HIS A 268 12.87 -5.37 -9.16
C HIS A 268 11.74 -5.45 -10.19
N LEU A 269 10.66 -4.70 -9.99
CA LEU A 269 9.49 -4.73 -10.86
C LEU A 269 9.58 -3.75 -12.03
N LYS A 270 10.64 -2.96 -12.13
CA LYS A 270 10.84 -2.03 -13.25
C LYS A 270 11.40 -2.79 -14.45
N ASP A 271 10.76 -2.68 -15.60
CA ASP A 271 11.38 -3.07 -16.87
C ASP A 271 12.08 -1.85 -17.47
N THR A 272 13.40 -1.92 -17.55
CA THR A 272 14.22 -0.80 -18.05
C THR A 272 14.98 -1.16 -19.31
N LYS A 273 14.82 -2.39 -19.82
CA LYS A 273 15.39 -2.73 -21.12
C LYS A 273 14.63 -1.99 -22.19
N VAL A 274 15.36 -1.10 -22.88
CA VAL A 274 14.86 -0.49 -24.11
C VAL A 274 15.14 -1.45 -25.25
N ASP A 275 14.08 -1.97 -25.88
CA ASP A 275 14.21 -2.68 -27.15
C ASP A 275 14.54 -1.67 -28.25
N ARG A 276 15.81 -1.63 -28.66
CA ARG A 276 16.29 -0.80 -29.78
C ARG A 276 16.39 -1.57 -31.09
N SER A 277 15.78 -2.75 -31.19
CA SER A 277 15.80 -3.54 -32.43
C SER A 277 15.16 -2.79 -33.60
N ALA A 278 14.09 -2.03 -33.34
CA ALA A 278 13.37 -1.24 -34.35
C ALA A 278 14.18 -0.05 -34.92
N GLU A 279 14.97 0.65 -34.11
CA GLU A 279 15.77 1.82 -34.54
C GLU A 279 16.90 1.47 -35.54
N SER A 280 17.25 0.18 -35.64
CA SER A 280 18.28 -0.29 -36.58
C SER A 280 17.77 -0.49 -38.01
N SER A 281 16.45 -0.54 -38.22
CA SER A 281 15.84 -0.87 -39.52
C SER A 281 15.68 0.32 -40.46
N GLU A 282 15.62 1.56 -39.94
CA GLU A 282 15.43 2.76 -40.76
C GLU A 282 16.73 3.44 -41.25
N SER A 283 17.88 3.16 -40.63
CA SER A 283 19.09 3.98 -40.90
C SER A 283 20.04 3.42 -41.96
N GLY A 284 19.84 2.24 -42.53
CA GLY A 284 20.67 1.69 -43.61
C GLY A 284 22.17 1.51 -43.30
N VAL A 285 22.61 1.82 -42.08
CA VAL A 285 23.99 1.70 -41.63
C VAL A 285 24.12 0.44 -40.78
N ILE A 286 24.95 -0.51 -41.24
CA ILE A 286 25.39 -1.65 -40.42
C ILE A 286 26.27 -1.09 -39.28
N ARG A 287 25.65 -0.65 -38.19
CA ARG A 287 26.35 -0.39 -36.93
C ARG A 287 26.61 -1.73 -36.27
N ARG A 288 27.82 -1.90 -35.68
CA ARG A 288 28.15 -3.03 -34.79
C ARG A 288 26.94 -3.32 -33.90
N ARG A 289 26.57 -4.61 -33.74
CA ARG A 289 25.49 -5.09 -32.85
C ARG A 289 25.42 -4.17 -31.64
N PRO A 290 24.26 -3.55 -31.32
CA PRO A 290 24.13 -2.76 -30.11
C PRO A 290 24.70 -3.58 -28.96
N LYS A 291 25.63 -3.01 -28.19
CA LYS A 291 26.03 -3.59 -26.91
C LYS A 291 24.73 -3.96 -26.19
N GLU A 292 24.67 -5.17 -25.66
CA GLU A 292 23.53 -5.71 -24.89
C GLU A 292 22.77 -4.58 -24.20
N SER A 293 21.48 -4.48 -24.52
CA SER A 293 20.51 -3.53 -23.98
C SER A 293 20.90 -3.02 -22.59
N SER A 294 21.18 -1.72 -22.47
CA SER A 294 21.33 -1.10 -21.15
C SER A 294 19.97 -1.18 -20.44
N GLY A 295 19.87 -1.95 -19.35
CA GLY A 295 18.63 -2.13 -18.59
C GLY A 295 18.53 -3.53 -17.97
N TRP A 296 17.42 -3.81 -17.30
CA TRP A 296 17.08 -5.12 -16.74
C TRP A 296 15.60 -5.45 -17.00
N ASP A 297 15.33 -6.73 -17.26
CA ASP A 297 13.95 -7.25 -17.28
C ASP A 297 13.41 -7.21 -15.85
N SER A 298 12.13 -6.89 -15.69
CA SER A 298 11.47 -6.97 -14.39
C SER A 298 11.47 -8.41 -13.85
N LEU A 299 11.31 -8.58 -12.53
CA LEU A 299 11.16 -9.92 -11.94
C LEU A 299 9.92 -10.63 -12.49
N GLN A 300 8.82 -9.91 -12.70
CA GLN A 300 7.61 -10.44 -13.33
C GLN A 300 7.92 -11.01 -14.72
N THR A 301 8.71 -10.28 -15.53
CA THR A 301 9.18 -10.72 -16.84
C THR A 301 10.05 -11.97 -16.73
N CYS A 302 11.02 -11.99 -15.80
CA CYS A 302 11.91 -13.12 -15.59
C CYS A 302 11.18 -14.39 -15.14
N CYS A 303 10.13 -14.26 -14.30
CA CYS A 303 9.29 -15.37 -13.87
C CYS A 303 8.23 -15.78 -14.91
N ALA A 304 8.12 -15.07 -16.04
CA ALA A 304 7.05 -15.23 -17.03
C ALA A 304 5.63 -15.17 -16.42
N LEU A 305 5.43 -14.32 -15.41
CA LEU A 305 4.15 -14.16 -14.73
C LEU A 305 3.26 -13.13 -15.44
N PRO A 306 1.92 -13.24 -15.38
CA PRO A 306 1.04 -12.22 -15.97
C PRO A 306 1.18 -10.85 -15.30
N ALA A 307 1.02 -9.75 -16.04
CA ALA A 307 1.18 -8.40 -15.50
C ALA A 307 0.12 -8.07 -14.43
N GLU A 308 -1.08 -8.62 -14.57
CA GLU A 308 -2.17 -8.52 -13.60
C GLU A 308 -1.87 -9.21 -12.27
N GLN A 309 -0.83 -10.05 -12.19
CA GLN A 309 -0.40 -10.65 -10.93
C GLN A 309 0.51 -9.74 -10.10
N VAL A 310 0.83 -8.54 -10.58
CA VAL A 310 1.65 -7.58 -9.84
C VAL A 310 0.76 -6.62 -9.05
N LEU A 311 1.11 -6.44 -7.77
CA LEU A 311 0.46 -5.51 -6.86
C LEU A 311 1.53 -4.63 -6.20
N ARG A 312 1.46 -3.31 -6.42
CA ARG A 312 2.43 -2.35 -5.86
C ARG A 312 1.75 -1.51 -4.80
N LEU A 313 2.36 -1.45 -3.62
CA LEU A 313 1.82 -0.75 -2.47
C LEU A 313 2.79 0.35 -2.02
N LYS A 314 2.39 1.61 -2.21
CA LYS A 314 3.02 2.74 -1.52
C LYS A 314 2.21 3.10 -0.28
N THR A 315 0.89 3.10 -0.43
CA THR A 315 -0.12 3.16 0.63
C THR A 315 -1.29 2.21 0.30
N ILE A 316 -2.14 1.91 1.28
CA ILE A 316 -3.37 1.12 1.05
C ILE A 316 -4.27 1.81 0.02
N VAL A 317 -4.31 3.14 0.00
CA VAL A 317 -5.12 3.92 -0.94
C VAL A 317 -4.62 3.78 -2.38
N ASP A 318 -3.30 3.72 -2.59
CA ASP A 318 -2.70 3.55 -3.92
C ASP A 318 -3.00 2.16 -4.53
N ALA A 319 -3.40 1.19 -3.70
CA ALA A 319 -3.57 -0.21 -4.06
C ALA A 319 -4.93 -0.56 -4.67
N VAL A 320 -5.96 0.18 -4.29
CA VAL A 320 -7.36 -0.14 -4.60
C VAL A 320 -7.77 0.40 -5.98
N GLY A 321 -6.94 1.26 -6.58
CA GLY A 321 -7.28 1.99 -7.81
C GLY A 321 -8.38 3.02 -7.57
N GLU A 322 -8.47 4.03 -8.44
CA GLU A 322 -9.67 4.87 -8.44
C GLU A 322 -10.89 4.00 -8.78
N PRO A 323 -12.02 4.14 -8.06
CA PRO A 323 -13.24 3.43 -8.45
C PRO A 323 -13.59 3.81 -9.89
N GLU A 324 -13.81 2.82 -10.76
CA GLU A 324 -14.43 3.04 -12.06
C GLU A 324 -15.77 3.72 -11.82
N LEU A 325 -15.82 5.01 -12.13
CA LEU A 325 -17.07 5.75 -12.23
C LEU A 325 -17.66 5.37 -13.59
N ASP A 326 -18.53 4.36 -13.59
CA ASP A 326 -19.44 4.12 -14.71
C ASP A 326 -20.32 5.35 -14.87
N TRP A 327 -20.04 6.13 -15.92
CA TRP A 327 -20.90 7.20 -16.39
C TRP A 327 -21.82 6.64 -17.49
N ASP A 328 -22.83 5.90 -17.06
CA ASP A 328 -24.01 5.59 -17.89
C ASP A 328 -25.22 6.41 -17.41
#